data_AF-A0A2D6EZ33-F1
#
_entry.id   AF-A0A2D6EZ33-F1
#
_cell.length_a   1.000
_cell.length_b   1.000
_cell.length_c   1.000
_cell.angle_alpha   90.00
_cell.angle_beta   90.00
_cell.angle_gamma   90.00
#
_symmetry.space_group_name_H-M   'P 1'
#
loop_
_entity.id
_entity.type
_entity.pdbx_description
1 polymer ?
#
loop_
_entity_poly.entity_id
_entity_poly.type
_entity_poly.pdbx_seq_one_letter_code
_entity_poly.pdbx_strand_id
1 'polypeptide(L)' 'MTQSDSEIKQLIDNFEKDSKQIKHNLLKLCWYMRGGLTYSEAHHLSPSEREMISDIIKENLETTKKTKLPFF' A
#
# COMPACT_ATOMS: atom_id res chain seq x y z
N MET A 1 -5.40 33.79 -9.93
CA MET A 1 -6.23 32.92 -10.79
C MET A 1 -6.83 31.87 -9.89
N THR A 2 -8.12 31.98 -9.58
CA THR A 2 -8.87 30.97 -8.84
C THR A 2 -9.20 29.83 -9.80
N GLN A 3 -8.98 28.58 -9.37
CA GLN A 3 -9.40 27.40 -10.14
C GLN A 3 -10.91 27.46 -10.37
N SER A 4 -11.37 26.99 -11.53
CA SER A 4 -12.80 26.87 -11.80
C SER A 4 -13.42 25.79 -10.91
N ASP A 5 -14.71 25.92 -10.59
CA ASP A 5 -15.43 24.96 -9.72
C ASP A 5 -15.30 23.50 -10.20
N SER A 6 -15.22 23.29 -11.52
CA SER A 6 -14.98 21.97 -12.12
C SER A 6 -13.58 21.43 -11.83
N GLU A 7 -12.54 22.26 -11.91
CA GLU A 7 -11.17 21.87 -11.62
C GLU A 7 -10.99 21.55 -10.13
N ILE A 8 -11.64 22.33 -9.25
CA ILE A 8 -11.64 22.07 -7.80
C ILE A 8 -12.29 20.72 -7.50
N LYS A 9 -13.42 20.40 -8.14
CA LYS A 9 -14.10 19.12 -7.95
C LYS A 9 -13.24 17.94 -8.40
N GLN A 10 -12.62 18.03 -9.57
CA GLN A 10 -11.70 17.00 -10.06
C GLN A 10 -10.49 16.81 -9.12
N LEU A 11 -9.95 17.90 -8.58
CA LEU A 11 -8.85 17.83 -7.62
C LEU A 11 -9.24 17.08 -6.35
N ILE A 12 -10.44 17.34 -5.81
CA ILE A 12 -10.97 16.64 -4.63
C ILE A 12 -11.14 15.14 -4.92
N ASP A 13 -11.74 14.79 -6.05
CA ASP A 13 -11.96 13.39 -6.46
C ASP A 13 -10.62 12.63 -6.57
N ASN A 14 -9.59 13.29 -7.11
CA ASN A 14 -8.24 12.73 -7.19
C ASN A 14 -7.63 12.51 -5.80
N PHE A 15 -7.73 13.48 -4.89
CA PHE A 15 -7.21 13.32 -3.53
C PHE A 15 -7.92 12.23 -2.74
N GLU A 16 -9.23 12.06 -2.91
CA GLU A 16 -9.94 10.93 -2.31
C GLU A 16 -9.44 9.59 -2.85
N LYS A 17 -9.21 9.50 -4.16
CA LYS A 17 -8.70 8.30 -4.81
C LYS A 17 -7.30 7.96 -4.30
N ASP A 18 -6.41 8.94 -4.21
CA ASP A 18 -5.05 8.77 -3.72
C ASP A 18 -5.05 8.33 -2.24
N SER A 19 -5.90 8.96 -1.40
CA SER A 19 -6.06 8.56 0.00
C SER A 19 -6.54 7.10 0.13
N LYS A 20 -7.52 6.70 -0.67
CA LYS A 20 -8.02 5.31 -0.71
C LYS A 20 -6.91 4.33 -1.15
N GLN A 21 -6.12 4.70 -2.16
CA GLN A 21 -5.02 3.88 -2.66
C GLN A 21 -3.92 3.68 -1.61
N ILE A 22 -3.56 4.73 -0.88
CA ILE A 22 -2.56 4.64 0.21
C ILE A 22 -3.06 3.69 1.29
N LYS A 23 -4.29 3.89 1.78
CA LYS A 23 -4.88 3.03 2.83
C LYS A 23 -4.93 1.57 2.38
N HIS A 24 -5.34 1.32 1.14
CA HIS A 24 -5.35 -0.03 0.57
C HIS A 24 -3.96 -0.66 0.55
N ASN A 25 -2.92 0.08 0.16
CA ASN A 25 -1.55 -0.40 0.18
C ASN A 25 -1.09 -0.76 1.60
N LEU A 26 -1.33 0.12 2.57
CA LEU A 26 -0.95 -0.13 3.97
C LEU A 26 -1.65 -1.36 4.57
N LEU A 27 -2.96 -1.51 4.31
CA LEU A 27 -3.71 -2.68 4.77
C LEU A 27 -3.18 -3.98 4.13
N LYS A 28 -2.83 -3.92 2.84
CA LYS A 28 -2.21 -5.04 2.13
C LYS A 28 -0.88 -5.44 2.79
N LEU A 29 -0.01 -4.47 3.09
CA LEU A 29 1.24 -4.73 3.82
C LEU A 29 0.97 -5.39 5.18
N CYS A 30 0.06 -4.83 5.99
CA CYS A 30 -0.28 -5.39 7.31
C CYS A 30 -0.79 -6.84 7.20
N TRP A 31 -1.59 -7.13 6.17
CA TRP A 31 -2.12 -8.47 5.92
C TRP A 31 -1.01 -9.47 5.57
N TYR A 32 -0.12 -9.13 4.63
CA TYR A 32 0.99 -10.00 4.23
C TYR A 32 2.00 -10.21 5.35
N MET A 33 2.20 -9.20 6.21
CA MET A 33 3.09 -9.29 7.36
C MET A 33 2.46 -10.03 8.55
N ARG A 34 1.21 -10.50 8.43
CA ARG A 34 0.51 -11.35 9.42
C ARG A 34 0.50 -10.78 10.84
N GLY A 35 0.42 -9.45 10.97
CA GLY A 35 0.44 -8.76 12.27
C GLY A 35 1.83 -8.38 12.78
N GLY A 36 2.90 -8.72 12.06
CA GLY A 36 4.26 -8.19 12.30
C GLY A 36 4.44 -6.72 11.90
N LEU A 37 3.43 -6.13 11.25
CA LEU A 37 3.31 -4.70 10.99
C LEU A 37 1.87 -4.28 11.30
N THR A 38 1.69 -3.42 12.30
CA THR A 38 0.38 -2.85 12.62
C THR A 38 0.01 -1.73 11.65
N TYR A 39 -1.28 -1.44 11.52
CA TYR A 39 -1.75 -0.36 10.65
C TYR A 39 -1.20 1.01 11.07
N SER A 40 -0.99 1.24 12.37
CA SER A 40 -0.39 2.48 12.86
C SER A 40 1.07 2.59 12.42
N GLU A 41 1.87 1.54 12.59
CA GLU A 41 3.28 1.53 12.14
C GLU A 41 3.38 1.71 10.63
N ALA A 42 2.48 1.08 9.86
CA ALA A 42 2.44 1.21 8.41
C ALA A 42 2.25 2.67 7.94
N HIS A 43 1.51 3.49 8.69
CA HIS A 43 1.39 4.94 8.41
C HIS A 43 2.69 5.71 8.64
N HIS A 44 3.54 5.26 9.56
CA HIS A 44 4.82 5.91 9.88
C HIS A 44 5.94 5.54 8.90
N LEU A 45 5.75 4.50 8.08
CA LEU A 45 6.70 4.13 7.04
C LEU A 45 6.73 5.18 5.92
N SER A 46 7.91 5.50 5.43
CA SER A 46 8.11 6.24 4.19
C SER A 46 7.68 5.42 2.96
N PRO A 47 7.42 6.07 1.81
CA PRO A 47 7.11 5.36 0.56
C PRO A 47 8.17 4.33 0.15
N SER A 48 9.46 4.65 0.35
CA SER A 48 10.57 3.76 0.02
C SER A 48 10.61 2.52 0.91
N GLU A 49 10.34 2.66 2.22
CA GLU A 49 10.22 1.51 3.12
C GLU A 49 9.06 0.59 2.75
N ARG A 50 7.92 1.17 2.37
CA ARG A 50 6.75 0.39 1.89
C ARG A 50 7.08 -0.39 0.62
N GLU A 51 7.89 0.16 -0.27
CA GLU A 51 8.35 -0.51 -1.49
C GLU A 51 9.30 -1.67 -1.16
N MET A 52 10.29 -1.46 -0.30
CA MET A 52 11.21 -2.52 0.15
C MET A 52 10.46 -3.69 0.79
N ILE A 53 9.48 -3.42 1.65
CA ILE A 53 8.64 -4.48 2.25
C ILE A 53 7.81 -5.19 1.17
N SER A 54 7.27 -4.44 0.20
CA SER A 54 6.51 -5.02 -0.91
C SER A 54 7.35 -5.99 -1.73
N ASP A 55 8.64 -5.71 -1.93
CA ASP A 55 9.55 -6.59 -2.67
C ASP A 55 9.89 -7.86 -1.89
N ILE A 56 10.11 -7.76 -0.57
CA ILE A 56 10.27 -8.93 0.31
C ILE A 56 9.04 -9.86 0.21
N ILE A 57 7.83 -9.28 0.25
CA ILE A 57 6.58 -10.04 0.08
C ILE A 57 6.56 -10.76 -1.28
N LYS A 58 6.92 -10.07 -2.37
CA LYS A 58 6.95 -10.67 -3.71
C LYS A 58 7.94 -11.84 -3.77
N GLU A 59 9.15 -11.67 -3.24
CA GLU A 59 10.17 -12.73 -3.22
C GLU A 59 9.69 -13.97 -2.44
N ASN A 60 9.01 -13.77 -1.31
CA ASN A 60 8.44 -14.86 -0.54
C ASN A 60 7.30 -15.59 -1.30
N LEU A 61 6.45 -14.84 -2.01
CA LEU A 61 5.41 -15.40 -2.87
C LEU A 61 6.00 -16.20 -4.03
N GLU A 62 7.06 -15.69 -4.68
CA GLU A 62 7.76 -16.42 -5.74
C GLU A 62 8.46 -17.67 -5.22
N THR A 63 9.06 -17.61 -4.03
CA THR A 63 9.68 -18.78 -3.38
C THR A 63 8.63 -19.85 -3.07
N THR A 64 7.46 -19.46 -2.56
CA THR A 64 6.32 -20.35 -2.35
C THR A 64 5.90 -21.04 -3.65
N LYS A 65 5.73 -20.27 -4.73
CA LYS A 65 5.37 -20.81 -6.05
C LYS A 65 6.40 -21.83 -6.55
N LYS A 66 7.69 -21.52 -6.42
CA LYS A 66 8.80 -22.39 -6.86
C LYS A 66 8.89 -23.67 -6.05
N THR A 67 8.77 -23.56 -4.73
CA THR A 67 8.93 -24.70 -3.81
C THR A 67 7.66 -25.54 -3.69
N LYS A 68 6.50 -25.01 -4.11
CA LYS A 68 5.16 -25.57 -3.90
C LYS A 68 4.83 -25.79 -2.42
N LEU A 69 5.59 -25.19 -1.51
CA LEU A 69 5.27 -25.17 -0.10
C LEU A 69 4.21 -24.10 0.17
N PRO A 70 3.36 -24.26 1.19
CA PRO A 70 2.35 -23.25 1.49
C PRO A 70 2.98 -21.91 1.92
N PHE A 71 2.36 -20.81 1.49
CA PHE A 71 2.69 -19.47 1.99
C PHE A 71 1.92 -19.26 3.29
N PHE A 72 2.64 -19.17 4.40
CA PHE A 72 2.09 -18.90 5.73
C PHE A 72 2.35 -17.44 6.11
#